data_AF-A0A0K1PR15-F1
#
_entry.id   AF-A0A0K1PR15-F1
#
_cell.length_a   1.000
_cell.length_b   1.000
_cell.length_c   1.000
_cell.angle_alpha   90.00
_cell.angle_beta   90.00
_cell.angle_gamma   90.00
#
_symmetry.space_group_name_H-M   'P 1'
#
loop_
_entity.id
_entity.type
_entity.pdbx_description
1 polymer ?
#
loop_
_entity_poly.entity_id
_entity_poly.type
_entity_poly.pdbx_seq_one_letter_code
_entity_poly.pdbx_strand_id
1 'polypeptide(L)'
;MLAFVALASVVACSSPSATSTSDESGAAQPDPITPSADGGTPDPVNPGDPGDLDLSDVSVLFPLSTTENRMWKASDEAAYGALLPPAILAKLPPLLPTRGGPPGSLDTLRVVAMRLDPCFPSIALAPDGCRAQVRLVLQLVSDGAKVSAEDAAVHVFYELPTSELDALVAQLLDLKKQAGVNSTRKPLGVHPALAAETNGGPFTDGLRKAVFARIGAARLVRVTTMSVVQAGFQWRFEGFEVSDAAKGTTSPIDIAKAGIASQEFVGSRPETILPAAATDDDIHGLFVGADGVRPAQADLDSGARAALRIENPKTRDVETTSCASCHAAGPALRRAENTFGVSVVDAPEAYQNADFDLSTPFAGTETNQIRAFGWFFTQPQVSARVVNDSAEVVSFLRARRKK
;
A
#
# COMPACT_ATOMS: atom_id res chain seq x y z
N MET A 1 -0.52 -38.93 48.83
CA MET A 1 -0.30 -40.39 48.90
C MET A 1 0.17 -40.83 47.52
N LEU A 2 1.16 -41.74 47.44
CA LEU A 2 1.97 -42.08 46.26
C LEU A 2 2.94 -40.99 45.75
N ALA A 3 4.10 -41.47 45.33
CA ALA A 3 5.26 -40.75 44.79
C ALA A 3 6.04 -41.71 43.86
N PHE A 4 6.77 -41.18 42.87
CA PHE A 4 7.85 -41.81 42.07
C PHE A 4 8.61 -40.61 41.43
N VAL A 5 9.92 -40.37 41.58
CA VAL A 5 11.13 -41.22 41.34
C VAL A 5 11.17 -41.67 39.87
N ALA A 6 11.74 -40.92 38.91
CA ALA A 6 13.16 -40.56 38.66
C ALA A 6 14.03 -41.70 38.08
N LEU A 7 14.59 -41.51 36.87
CA LEU A 7 16.03 -41.69 36.53
C LEU A 7 16.35 -41.29 35.06
N ALA A 8 17.64 -41.20 34.73
CA ALA A 8 18.18 -40.78 33.42
C ALA A 8 19.23 -41.79 32.87
N SER A 9 19.49 -41.74 31.55
CA SER A 9 20.68 -42.22 30.78
C SER A 9 20.42 -41.87 29.29
N VAL A 10 21.24 -41.23 28.44
CA VAL A 10 22.71 -41.15 28.18
C VAL A 10 23.24 -42.33 27.33
N VAL A 11 24.14 -42.01 26.36
CA VAL A 11 24.91 -42.90 25.43
C VAL A 11 24.15 -43.40 24.16
N ALA A 12 24.69 -43.47 22.93
CA ALA A 12 25.76 -42.74 22.22
C ALA A 12 25.73 -43.08 20.69
N CYS A 13 26.65 -42.46 19.94
CA CYS A 13 26.99 -42.61 18.51
C CYS A 13 26.95 -44.02 17.89
N SER A 14 26.71 -44.09 16.57
CA SER A 14 27.52 -44.91 15.62
C SER A 14 27.28 -44.57 14.14
N SER A 15 28.36 -44.30 13.42
CA SER A 15 28.56 -44.58 11.99
C SER A 15 29.93 -45.27 11.88
N PRO A 16 30.11 -46.28 11.02
CA PRO A 16 30.51 -46.05 9.62
C PRO A 16 29.64 -46.93 8.66
N SER A 17 29.95 -47.27 7.40
CA SER A 17 31.20 -47.14 6.60
C SER A 17 30.93 -47.05 5.10
N ALA A 18 32.00 -46.88 4.32
CA ALA A 18 31.99 -46.83 2.85
C ALA A 18 32.20 -48.21 2.19
N THR A 19 31.84 -48.32 0.89
CA THR A 19 32.52 -49.23 -0.04
C THR A 19 32.49 -48.65 -1.45
N SER A 20 33.61 -48.75 -2.16
CA SER A 20 33.82 -48.28 -3.54
C SER A 20 33.82 -49.43 -4.54
N THR A 21 33.34 -49.19 -5.77
CA THR A 21 33.86 -49.85 -6.98
C THR A 21 33.79 -48.91 -8.17
N SER A 22 34.81 -48.98 -9.02
CA SER A 22 34.95 -48.29 -10.31
C SER A 22 34.09 -48.94 -11.40
N ASP A 23 33.86 -48.21 -12.50
CA ASP A 23 34.38 -48.63 -13.82
C ASP A 23 34.29 -47.50 -14.86
N GLU A 24 35.25 -47.49 -15.79
CA GLU A 24 35.40 -46.48 -16.85
C GLU A 24 34.62 -46.86 -18.13
N SER A 25 34.06 -45.87 -18.81
CA SER A 25 34.07 -45.84 -20.28
C SER A 25 33.92 -44.40 -20.79
N GLY A 26 34.73 -44.05 -21.79
CA GLY A 26 34.95 -42.65 -22.17
C GLY A 26 33.92 -42.06 -23.14
N ALA A 27 33.76 -40.73 -23.07
CA ALA A 27 33.17 -39.90 -24.11
C ALA A 27 34.03 -38.62 -24.27
N ALA A 28 34.02 -38.03 -25.47
CA ALA A 28 35.01 -37.04 -25.90
C ALA A 28 35.03 -35.74 -25.05
N GLN A 29 36.23 -35.16 -24.91
CA GLN A 29 36.38 -33.80 -24.38
C GLN A 29 35.76 -32.78 -25.36
N PRO A 30 34.89 -31.86 -24.90
CA PRO A 30 34.63 -30.62 -25.62
C PRO A 30 35.80 -29.64 -25.42
N ASP A 31 36.00 -28.76 -26.41
CA ASP A 31 37.06 -27.75 -26.39
C ASP A 31 36.95 -26.78 -25.19
N PRO A 32 38.07 -26.17 -24.75
CA PRO A 32 38.03 -25.17 -23.68
C PRO A 32 37.25 -23.94 -24.14
N ILE A 33 36.08 -23.71 -23.55
CA ILE A 33 35.34 -22.46 -23.71
C ILE A 33 36.19 -21.36 -23.07
N THR A 34 36.85 -20.55 -23.89
CA THR A 34 37.41 -19.26 -23.46
C THR A 34 36.27 -18.38 -22.93
N PRO A 35 36.36 -17.84 -21.71
CA PRO A 35 35.35 -16.90 -21.23
C PRO A 35 35.32 -15.68 -22.15
N SER A 36 34.17 -15.37 -22.77
CA SER A 36 34.01 -14.08 -23.46
C SER A 36 34.10 -12.99 -22.39
N ALA A 37 35.10 -12.13 -22.51
CA ALA A 37 35.35 -11.05 -21.57
C ALA A 37 34.43 -9.84 -21.82
N ASP A 38 33.14 -10.09 -22.08
CA ASP A 38 32.09 -9.07 -22.09
C ASP A 38 31.67 -8.78 -20.64
N GLY A 39 32.64 -8.32 -19.85
CA GLY A 39 32.45 -7.72 -18.54
C GLY A 39 31.81 -6.34 -18.65
N GLY A 40 30.68 -6.26 -19.36
CA GLY A 40 29.87 -5.06 -19.44
C GLY A 40 29.39 -4.70 -18.04
N THR A 41 30.00 -3.67 -17.46
CA THR A 41 29.43 -2.99 -16.30
C THR A 41 27.98 -2.64 -16.62
N PRO A 42 27.00 -2.97 -15.76
CA PRO A 42 25.62 -2.60 -16.00
C PRO A 42 25.53 -1.09 -16.24
N ASP A 43 24.97 -0.69 -17.38
CA ASP A 43 24.83 0.73 -17.71
C ASP A 43 24.16 1.46 -16.54
N PRO A 44 24.66 2.63 -16.11
CA PRO A 44 24.00 3.42 -15.11
C PRO A 44 22.64 3.84 -15.67
N VAL A 45 21.57 3.17 -15.20
CA VAL A 45 20.18 3.53 -15.52
C VAL A 45 20.02 5.04 -15.32
N ASN A 46 19.90 5.77 -16.43
CA ASN A 46 19.64 7.20 -16.40
C ASN A 46 18.28 7.40 -15.69
N PRO A 47 18.19 8.29 -14.69
CA PRO A 47 16.92 8.66 -14.09
C PRO A 47 15.98 9.26 -15.16
N GLY A 48 15.12 8.41 -15.72
CA GLY A 48 14.29 8.75 -16.86
C GLY A 48 14.36 7.82 -18.08
N ASP A 49 14.91 6.61 -17.99
CA ASP A 49 14.71 5.59 -19.02
C ASP A 49 13.20 5.22 -19.15
N PRO A 50 12.56 5.38 -20.32
CA PRO A 50 11.19 4.93 -20.56
C PRO A 50 10.93 3.44 -20.29
N GLY A 51 11.97 2.61 -20.33
CA GLY A 51 11.90 1.16 -20.09
C GLY A 51 12.00 0.73 -18.62
N ASP A 52 12.26 1.64 -17.68
CA ASP A 52 12.45 1.34 -16.26
C ASP A 52 11.25 1.75 -15.38
N LEU A 53 11.18 1.29 -14.12
CA LEU A 53 10.07 1.57 -13.19
C LEU A 53 9.89 3.07 -12.90
N ASP A 54 8.64 3.52 -12.78
CA ASP A 54 8.25 4.84 -12.26
C ASP A 54 7.08 4.72 -11.25
N LEU A 55 6.63 5.83 -10.66
CA LEU A 55 5.69 5.86 -9.52
C LEU A 55 4.40 5.05 -9.80
N SER A 56 3.81 5.25 -10.98
CA SER A 56 2.57 4.55 -11.37
C SER A 56 2.75 3.03 -11.53
N ASP A 57 3.97 2.56 -11.78
CA ASP A 57 4.25 1.15 -12.07
C ASP A 57 4.29 0.31 -10.78
N VAL A 58 4.55 0.95 -9.63
CA VAL A 58 4.56 0.33 -8.30
C VAL A 58 3.34 0.72 -7.44
N SER A 59 2.66 1.80 -7.81
CA SER A 59 1.42 2.30 -7.22
C SER A 59 0.40 2.54 -8.32
N VAL A 60 -0.39 1.50 -8.62
CA VAL A 60 -1.33 1.50 -9.75
C VAL A 60 -2.69 2.01 -9.29
N LEU A 61 -3.11 3.20 -9.74
CA LEU A 61 -4.50 3.63 -9.66
C LEU A 61 -5.26 3.15 -10.90
N PHE A 62 -6.32 2.36 -10.70
CA PHE A 62 -7.18 1.87 -11.77
C PHE A 62 -8.22 2.94 -12.13
N PRO A 63 -8.52 3.19 -13.42
CA PRO A 63 -9.66 4.01 -13.81
C PRO A 63 -10.98 3.39 -13.34
N LEU A 64 -11.98 4.22 -13.03
CA LEU A 64 -13.36 3.75 -12.87
C LEU A 64 -13.93 3.34 -14.25
N SER A 65 -14.69 2.25 -14.31
CA SER A 65 -15.24 1.72 -15.56
C SER A 65 -16.72 1.38 -15.44
N THR A 66 -17.52 1.78 -16.44
CA THR A 66 -18.94 1.41 -16.60
C THR A 66 -19.15 -0.04 -16.97
N THR A 67 -18.10 -0.75 -17.40
CA THR A 67 -18.19 -2.18 -17.72
C THR A 67 -17.83 -2.99 -16.48
N GLU A 68 -18.83 -3.53 -15.79
CA GLU A 68 -18.66 -4.24 -14.51
C GLU A 68 -17.55 -5.31 -14.50
N ASN A 69 -17.37 -6.02 -15.62
CA ASN A 69 -16.41 -7.11 -15.77
C ASN A 69 -14.96 -6.64 -15.94
N ARG A 70 -14.69 -5.33 -15.91
CA ARG A 70 -13.35 -4.74 -16.09
C ARG A 70 -12.68 -4.28 -14.79
N MET A 71 -13.39 -4.26 -13.67
CA MET A 71 -12.80 -3.95 -12.36
C MET A 71 -12.75 -5.22 -11.53
N TRP A 72 -11.61 -5.50 -10.88
CA TRP A 72 -11.45 -6.72 -10.10
C TRP A 72 -12.38 -6.69 -8.88
N LYS A 73 -13.10 -7.78 -8.62
CA LYS A 73 -14.10 -7.89 -7.55
C LYS A 73 -13.46 -8.41 -6.27
N ALA A 74 -14.03 -8.06 -5.13
CA ALA A 74 -13.62 -8.62 -3.84
C ALA A 74 -13.76 -10.17 -3.79
N SER A 75 -14.74 -10.71 -4.53
CA SER A 75 -15.00 -12.13 -4.72
C SER A 75 -14.18 -12.81 -5.82
N ASP A 76 -13.29 -12.10 -6.51
CA ASP A 76 -12.48 -12.71 -7.57
C ASP A 76 -11.51 -13.75 -7.00
N GLU A 77 -11.45 -14.93 -7.63
CA GLU A 77 -10.51 -15.99 -7.28
C GLU A 77 -9.12 -15.75 -7.89
N ALA A 78 -8.09 -15.83 -7.05
CA ALA A 78 -6.68 -15.78 -7.41
C ALA A 78 -6.00 -17.13 -7.08
N ALA A 79 -4.68 -17.26 -7.34
CA ALA A 79 -3.96 -18.53 -7.17
C ALA A 79 -3.98 -19.06 -5.71
N TYR A 80 -4.18 -18.18 -4.74
CA TYR A 80 -4.27 -18.52 -3.30
C TYR A 80 -5.70 -18.36 -2.75
N GLY A 81 -6.72 -18.41 -3.62
CA GLY A 81 -8.14 -18.24 -3.29
C GLY A 81 -8.66 -16.81 -3.50
N ALA A 82 -9.91 -16.57 -3.10
CA ALA A 82 -10.57 -15.28 -3.21
C ALA A 82 -9.74 -14.11 -2.65
N LEU A 83 -9.81 -12.94 -3.29
CA LEU A 83 -9.16 -11.72 -2.79
C LEU A 83 -9.62 -11.38 -1.37
N LEU A 84 -10.94 -11.30 -1.15
CA LEU A 84 -11.53 -11.06 0.17
C LEU A 84 -12.54 -12.16 0.50
N PRO A 85 -12.14 -13.23 1.23
CA PRO A 85 -13.01 -14.35 1.55
C PRO A 85 -14.26 -13.93 2.32
N PRO A 86 -15.43 -14.58 2.11
CA PRO A 86 -16.66 -14.26 2.83
C PRO A 86 -16.53 -14.30 4.37
N ALA A 87 -15.70 -15.20 4.90
CA ALA A 87 -15.43 -15.31 6.34
C ALA A 87 -14.69 -14.08 6.92
N ILE A 88 -13.89 -13.39 6.10
CA ILE A 88 -13.20 -12.15 6.46
C ILE A 88 -14.08 -10.93 6.16
N LEU A 89 -14.85 -10.94 5.07
CA LEU A 89 -15.85 -9.89 4.80
C LEU A 89 -16.84 -9.74 5.95
N ALA A 90 -17.29 -10.85 6.53
CA ALA A 90 -18.20 -10.87 7.67
C ALA A 90 -17.59 -10.29 8.97
N LYS A 91 -16.29 -9.95 8.99
CA LYS A 91 -15.61 -9.23 10.08
C LYS A 91 -15.55 -7.71 9.84
N LEU A 92 -15.85 -7.22 8.65
CA LEU A 92 -15.76 -5.79 8.37
C LEU A 92 -16.87 -5.02 9.10
N PRO A 93 -16.57 -3.82 9.62
CA PRO A 93 -17.61 -2.89 10.03
C PRO A 93 -18.45 -2.47 8.81
N PRO A 94 -19.70 -2.00 9.01
CA PRO A 94 -20.44 -1.30 7.96
C PRO A 94 -19.60 -0.13 7.45
N LEU A 95 -19.31 -0.13 6.14
CA LEU A 95 -18.51 0.92 5.49
C LEU A 95 -19.30 2.24 5.36
N LEU A 96 -20.62 2.14 5.20
CA LEU A 96 -21.57 3.26 5.04
C LEU A 96 -22.85 2.99 5.85
N PRO A 97 -22.82 2.99 7.20
CA PRO A 97 -23.96 2.60 8.04
C PRO A 97 -25.23 3.42 7.77
N THR A 98 -25.10 4.69 7.36
CA THR A 98 -26.25 5.57 7.07
C THR A 98 -26.98 5.24 5.77
N ARG A 99 -26.44 4.35 4.91
CA ARG A 99 -27.07 3.99 3.63
C ARG A 99 -28.12 2.88 3.74
N GLY A 100 -28.14 2.14 4.86
CA GLY A 100 -29.08 1.05 5.10
C GLY A 100 -28.83 -0.18 4.21
N GLY A 101 -28.05 -1.12 4.70
CA GLY A 101 -27.74 -2.37 4.00
C GLY A 101 -26.76 -3.24 4.78
N PRO A 102 -26.50 -4.49 4.33
CA PRO A 102 -25.42 -5.29 4.89
C PRO A 102 -24.05 -4.59 4.70
N PRO A 103 -23.04 -4.88 5.55
CA PRO A 103 -21.66 -4.47 5.29
C PRO A 103 -21.26 -4.85 3.87
N GLY A 104 -20.56 -3.94 3.19
CA GLY A 104 -20.40 -3.89 1.73
C GLY A 104 -20.42 -5.24 1.00
N SER A 105 -21.43 -5.46 0.16
CA SER A 105 -21.49 -6.68 -0.66
C SER A 105 -20.22 -6.84 -1.50
N LEU A 106 -19.71 -8.08 -1.61
CA LEU A 106 -18.61 -8.41 -2.53
C LEU A 106 -18.93 -7.97 -3.96
N ASP A 107 -20.21 -7.98 -4.31
CA ASP A 107 -20.72 -7.63 -5.64
C ASP A 107 -20.60 -6.13 -5.94
N THR A 108 -20.37 -5.25 -4.97
CA THR A 108 -20.11 -3.81 -5.21
C THR A 108 -18.72 -3.36 -4.77
N LEU A 109 -18.00 -4.14 -3.97
CA LEU A 109 -16.59 -3.90 -3.70
C LEU A 109 -15.73 -4.20 -4.95
N ARG A 110 -14.95 -3.20 -5.37
CA ARG A 110 -14.00 -3.31 -6.49
C ARG A 110 -12.63 -2.82 -6.07
N VAL A 111 -11.58 -3.48 -6.58
CA VAL A 111 -10.21 -2.97 -6.52
C VAL A 111 -10.13 -1.70 -7.36
N VAL A 112 -9.73 -0.61 -6.71
CA VAL A 112 -9.54 0.71 -7.33
C VAL A 112 -8.07 1.12 -7.37
N ALA A 113 -7.23 0.55 -6.52
CA ALA A 113 -5.79 0.82 -6.49
C ALA A 113 -5.00 -0.40 -5.99
N MET A 114 -3.73 -0.48 -6.38
CA MET A 114 -2.76 -1.48 -5.92
C MET A 114 -1.45 -0.78 -5.58
N ARG A 115 -0.77 -1.27 -4.54
CA ARG A 115 0.64 -0.94 -4.25
C ARG A 115 1.47 -2.20 -4.12
N LEU A 116 2.72 -2.12 -4.59
CA LEU A 116 3.79 -3.03 -4.20
C LEU A 116 4.53 -2.40 -3.00
N ASP A 117 4.58 -3.11 -1.88
CA ASP A 117 5.43 -2.71 -0.76
C ASP A 117 6.54 -3.78 -0.62
N PRO A 118 7.77 -3.54 -1.14
CA PRO A 118 8.86 -4.51 -1.08
C PRO A 118 9.39 -4.77 0.33
N CYS A 119 9.08 -3.87 1.27
CA CYS A 119 9.55 -3.89 2.64
C CYS A 119 8.53 -3.14 3.52
N PHE A 120 7.63 -3.89 4.15
CA PHE A 120 6.61 -3.39 5.07
C PHE A 120 7.03 -3.60 6.54
N PRO A 121 6.80 -2.64 7.46
CA PRO A 121 6.00 -1.41 7.31
C PRO A 121 6.71 -0.25 6.60
N SER A 122 8.04 -0.27 6.51
CA SER A 122 8.83 0.83 5.94
C SER A 122 10.11 0.35 5.27
N ILE A 123 10.31 0.80 4.02
CA ILE A 123 11.57 0.67 3.28
C ILE A 123 12.70 1.48 3.94
N ALA A 124 12.38 2.67 4.44
CA ALA A 124 13.38 3.64 4.89
C ALA A 124 13.73 3.49 6.38
N LEU A 125 12.82 2.96 7.20
CA LEU A 125 12.99 2.88 8.65
C LEU A 125 13.27 1.46 9.18
N ALA A 126 12.88 0.41 8.46
CA ALA A 126 12.98 -0.98 8.92
C ALA A 126 13.41 -1.95 7.81
N PRO A 127 14.60 -1.80 7.20
CA PRO A 127 15.05 -2.66 6.10
C PRO A 127 15.31 -4.12 6.52
N ASP A 128 15.60 -4.37 7.81
CA ASP A 128 15.83 -5.70 8.36
C ASP A 128 14.54 -6.27 8.96
N GLY A 129 14.16 -7.49 8.53
CA GLY A 129 12.97 -8.18 9.06
C GLY A 129 11.62 -7.71 8.49
N CYS A 130 11.61 -6.76 7.55
CA CYS A 130 10.40 -6.37 6.84
C CYS A 130 9.88 -7.46 5.90
N ARG A 131 8.59 -7.35 5.55
CA ARG A 131 7.89 -8.35 4.72
C ARG A 131 7.51 -7.74 3.38
N ALA A 132 7.70 -8.49 2.30
CA ALA A 132 7.29 -8.10 0.96
C ALA A 132 5.79 -8.39 0.80
N GLN A 133 5.04 -7.46 0.21
CA GLN A 133 3.58 -7.61 0.06
C GLN A 133 3.01 -6.89 -1.16
N VAL A 134 1.82 -7.34 -1.58
CA VAL A 134 0.91 -6.60 -2.46
C VAL A 134 -0.23 -6.07 -1.61
N ARG A 135 -0.49 -4.77 -1.69
CA ARG A 135 -1.63 -4.12 -1.04
C ARG A 135 -2.67 -3.75 -2.08
N LEU A 136 -3.93 -4.16 -1.90
CA LEU A 136 -5.04 -3.68 -2.73
C LEU A 136 -5.92 -2.74 -1.93
N VAL A 137 -6.40 -1.68 -2.59
CA VAL A 137 -7.44 -0.78 -2.10
C VAL A 137 -8.73 -1.14 -2.79
N LEU A 138 -9.76 -1.50 -2.02
CA LEU A 138 -11.11 -1.71 -2.49
C LEU A 138 -12.01 -0.56 -2.05
N GLN A 139 -12.89 -0.12 -2.94
CA GLN A 139 -13.98 0.79 -2.62
C GLN A 139 -15.30 0.16 -3.05
N LEU A 140 -16.40 0.59 -2.42
CA LEU A 140 -17.73 0.37 -2.99
C LEU A 140 -17.83 1.22 -4.26
N VAL A 141 -18.24 0.61 -5.36
CA VAL A 141 -18.42 1.28 -6.66
C VAL A 141 -19.88 1.13 -7.07
N SER A 142 -20.47 2.24 -7.51
CA SER A 142 -21.86 2.30 -8.00
C SER A 142 -21.89 2.41 -9.53
N ASP A 143 -22.75 1.62 -10.14
CA ASP A 143 -23.01 1.49 -11.58
C ASP A 143 -24.13 2.44 -12.04
N GLY A 144 -24.02 3.72 -11.67
CA GLY A 144 -24.93 4.76 -12.14
C GLY A 144 -24.66 5.20 -13.59
N ALA A 145 -25.42 6.21 -14.04
CA ALA A 145 -25.17 6.89 -15.33
C ALA A 145 -23.75 7.49 -15.46
N LYS A 146 -23.06 7.66 -14.32
CA LYS A 146 -21.60 7.75 -14.21
C LYS A 146 -21.17 6.79 -13.11
N VAL A 147 -20.09 6.05 -13.33
CA VAL A 147 -19.49 5.23 -12.27
C VAL A 147 -18.85 6.14 -11.23
N SER A 148 -19.16 5.88 -9.97
CA SER A 148 -18.59 6.59 -8.83
C SER A 148 -18.18 5.58 -7.77
N ALA A 149 -17.00 5.80 -7.18
CA ALA A 149 -16.68 5.17 -5.92
C ALA A 149 -17.44 5.87 -4.77
N GLU A 150 -17.57 5.18 -3.64
CA GLU A 150 -18.05 5.76 -2.39
C GLU A 150 -16.86 6.17 -1.51
N ASP A 151 -17.04 7.13 -0.60
CA ASP A 151 -15.94 7.63 0.24
C ASP A 151 -15.49 6.67 1.37
N ALA A 152 -15.81 5.38 1.31
CA ALA A 152 -15.27 4.36 2.20
C ALA A 152 -14.23 3.48 1.49
N ALA A 153 -13.32 2.84 2.23
CA ALA A 153 -12.30 1.95 1.68
C ALA A 153 -11.99 0.74 2.57
N VAL A 154 -11.53 -0.33 1.93
CA VAL A 154 -10.90 -1.50 2.56
C VAL A 154 -9.51 -1.66 1.95
N HIS A 155 -8.46 -1.72 2.77
CA HIS A 155 -7.15 -2.17 2.33
C HIS A 155 -6.98 -3.65 2.71
N VAL A 156 -6.51 -4.45 1.78
CA VAL A 156 -6.16 -5.87 2.00
C VAL A 156 -4.69 -6.07 1.64
N PHE A 157 -4.00 -6.85 2.46
CA PHE A 157 -2.53 -6.98 2.43
C PHE A 157 -2.18 -8.45 2.23
N TYR A 158 -1.50 -8.79 1.13
CA TYR A 158 -1.05 -10.15 0.85
C TYR A 158 0.46 -10.25 0.96
N GLU A 159 0.96 -11.15 1.82
CA GLU A 159 2.39 -11.38 1.98
C GLU A 159 2.92 -12.25 0.83
N LEU A 160 4.08 -11.86 0.29
CA LEU A 160 4.76 -12.54 -0.82
C LEU A 160 6.18 -12.96 -0.41
N PRO A 161 6.66 -14.15 -0.83
CA PRO A 161 8.09 -14.43 -0.86
C PRO A 161 8.84 -13.39 -1.72
N THR A 162 10.03 -12.96 -1.28
CA THR A 162 10.80 -11.93 -2.00
C THR A 162 11.09 -12.31 -3.46
N SER A 163 11.35 -13.58 -3.74
CA SER A 163 11.56 -14.10 -5.09
C SER A 163 10.32 -13.96 -6.00
N GLU A 164 9.11 -14.08 -5.43
CA GLU A 164 7.88 -13.87 -6.18
C GLU A 164 7.61 -12.40 -6.44
N LEU A 165 7.97 -11.51 -5.51
CA LEU A 165 7.96 -10.07 -5.74
C LEU A 165 8.94 -9.68 -6.86
N ASP A 166 10.18 -10.18 -6.83
CA ASP A 166 11.17 -9.91 -7.88
C ASP A 166 10.65 -10.36 -9.26
N ALA A 167 10.02 -11.54 -9.32
CA ALA A 167 9.36 -12.04 -10.52
C ALA A 167 8.10 -11.24 -10.93
N LEU A 168 7.39 -10.62 -9.98
CA LEU A 168 6.26 -9.72 -10.28
C LEU A 168 6.78 -8.43 -10.91
N VAL A 169 7.81 -7.82 -10.33
CA VAL A 169 8.45 -6.59 -10.82
C VAL A 169 9.00 -6.79 -12.23
N ALA A 170 9.65 -7.92 -12.51
CA ALA A 170 10.09 -8.28 -13.86
C ALA A 170 8.91 -8.35 -14.85
N GLN A 171 7.81 -9.01 -14.47
CA GLN A 171 6.60 -9.11 -15.31
C GLN A 171 5.95 -7.74 -15.56
N LEU A 172 5.91 -6.84 -14.56
CA LEU A 172 5.37 -5.49 -14.74
C LEU A 172 6.21 -4.64 -15.72
N LEU A 173 7.54 -4.76 -15.66
CA LEU A 173 8.44 -4.10 -16.61
C LEU A 173 8.22 -4.61 -18.04
N ASP A 174 8.06 -5.92 -18.23
CA ASP A 174 7.81 -6.47 -19.56
C ASP A 174 6.42 -6.11 -20.10
N LEU A 175 5.40 -6.02 -19.24
CA LEU A 175 4.08 -5.50 -19.60
C LEU A 175 4.14 -4.02 -19.98
N LYS A 176 4.88 -3.19 -19.23
CA LYS A 176 5.09 -1.77 -19.56
C LYS A 176 5.73 -1.59 -20.93
N LYS A 177 6.80 -2.34 -21.22
CA LYS A 177 7.48 -2.34 -22.53
C LYS A 177 6.52 -2.75 -23.66
N GLN A 178 5.74 -3.81 -23.46
CA GLN A 178 4.76 -4.30 -24.44
C GLN A 178 3.63 -3.30 -24.70
N ALA A 179 3.17 -2.59 -23.67
CA ALA A 179 2.15 -1.55 -23.80
C ALA A 179 2.67 -0.26 -24.48
N GLY A 180 3.99 -0.08 -24.57
CA GLY A 180 4.62 1.10 -25.18
C GLY A 180 4.31 2.41 -24.45
N VAL A 181 3.82 2.35 -23.21
CA VAL A 181 3.43 3.56 -22.45
C VAL A 181 4.60 4.18 -21.72
N ASN A 182 4.71 5.49 -21.82
CA ASN A 182 5.65 6.26 -21.04
C ASN A 182 4.99 6.76 -19.74
N SER A 183 5.37 6.19 -18.60
CA SER A 183 5.04 6.68 -17.24
C SER A 183 6.18 7.50 -16.60
N THR A 184 7.30 7.69 -17.29
CA THR A 184 8.51 8.33 -16.79
C THR A 184 8.28 9.75 -16.31
N ARG A 185 8.68 10.02 -15.06
CA ARG A 185 8.61 11.33 -14.39
C ARG A 185 7.24 12.00 -14.52
N LYS A 186 6.17 11.20 -14.57
CA LYS A 186 4.79 11.69 -14.52
C LYS A 186 4.30 11.71 -13.08
N PRO A 187 3.44 12.67 -12.71
CA PRO A 187 2.83 12.67 -11.39
C PRO A 187 1.99 11.40 -11.20
N LEU A 188 1.97 10.89 -9.97
CA LEU A 188 1.24 9.67 -9.65
C LEU A 188 -0.27 9.87 -9.83
N GLY A 189 -0.88 9.03 -10.66
CA GLY A 189 -2.30 9.08 -10.99
C GLY A 189 -2.77 7.78 -11.64
N VAL A 190 -3.82 7.86 -12.46
CA VAL A 190 -4.32 6.70 -13.21
C VAL A 190 -3.23 6.14 -14.12
N HIS A 191 -2.94 4.83 -14.02
CA HIS A 191 -1.84 4.23 -14.76
C HIS A 191 -2.03 4.40 -16.29
N PRO A 192 -1.03 4.93 -17.03
CA PRO A 192 -1.21 5.31 -18.44
C PRO A 192 -1.73 4.18 -19.36
N ALA A 193 -1.27 2.93 -19.18
CA ALA A 193 -1.79 1.80 -19.97
C ALA A 193 -3.23 1.43 -19.61
N LEU A 194 -3.62 1.50 -18.32
CA LEU A 194 -4.99 1.18 -17.91
C LEU A 194 -5.98 2.24 -18.41
N ALA A 195 -5.54 3.51 -18.45
CA ALA A 195 -6.29 4.60 -19.05
C ALA A 195 -6.48 4.39 -20.57
N ALA A 196 -5.41 4.04 -21.29
CA ALA A 196 -5.46 3.76 -22.73
C ALA A 196 -6.34 2.54 -23.08
N GLU A 197 -6.29 1.49 -22.27
CA GLU A 197 -7.09 0.26 -22.45
C GLU A 197 -8.50 0.35 -21.88
N THR A 198 -8.85 1.38 -21.11
CA THR A 198 -10.14 1.49 -20.39
C THR A 198 -10.46 0.25 -19.52
N ASN A 199 -9.44 -0.25 -18.81
CA ASN A 199 -9.43 -1.53 -18.09
C ASN A 199 -9.80 -2.78 -18.94
N GLY A 200 -9.46 -2.81 -20.23
CA GLY A 200 -9.67 -3.99 -21.06
C GLY A 200 -8.67 -4.06 -22.22
N GLY A 201 -7.66 -4.91 -22.07
CA GLY A 201 -6.60 -5.08 -23.06
C GLY A 201 -5.41 -5.87 -22.53
N PRO A 202 -4.37 -6.07 -23.37
CA PRO A 202 -3.22 -6.91 -23.04
C PRO A 202 -2.47 -6.53 -21.76
N PHE A 203 -2.31 -5.23 -21.47
CA PHE A 203 -1.69 -4.78 -20.23
C PHE A 203 -2.57 -5.08 -19.02
N THR A 204 -3.88 -4.82 -19.11
CA THR A 204 -4.84 -5.06 -18.02
C THR A 204 -4.93 -6.55 -17.68
N ASP A 205 -5.06 -7.40 -18.70
CA ASP A 205 -5.13 -8.86 -18.55
C ASP A 205 -3.81 -9.44 -18.05
N GLY A 206 -2.69 -8.93 -18.57
CA GLY A 206 -1.34 -9.30 -18.14
C GLY A 206 -1.07 -8.90 -16.68
N LEU A 207 -1.44 -7.68 -16.28
CA LEU A 207 -1.35 -7.18 -14.91
C LEU A 207 -2.18 -8.05 -13.97
N ARG A 208 -3.45 -8.32 -14.32
CA ARG A 208 -4.32 -9.21 -13.54
C ARG A 208 -3.66 -10.58 -13.37
N LYS A 209 -3.20 -11.20 -14.46
CA LYS A 209 -2.54 -12.51 -14.44
C LYS A 209 -1.28 -12.53 -13.56
N ALA A 210 -0.42 -11.51 -13.68
CA ALA A 210 0.81 -11.40 -12.90
C ALA A 210 0.53 -11.26 -11.40
N VAL A 211 -0.43 -10.40 -11.03
CA VAL A 211 -0.81 -10.18 -9.62
C VAL A 211 -1.54 -11.39 -9.05
N PHE A 212 -2.54 -11.92 -9.76
CA PHE A 212 -3.38 -13.02 -9.31
C PHE A 212 -2.61 -14.34 -9.15
N ALA A 213 -1.50 -14.52 -9.86
CA ALA A 213 -0.61 -15.66 -9.65
C ALA A 213 0.03 -15.71 -8.23
N ARG A 214 -0.07 -14.62 -7.45
CA ARG A 214 0.70 -14.42 -6.21
C ARG A 214 -0.11 -13.99 -4.99
N ILE A 215 -1.42 -13.74 -5.14
CA ILE A 215 -2.29 -13.26 -4.06
C ILE A 215 -3.53 -14.13 -3.88
N GLY A 216 -4.32 -13.84 -2.84
CA GLY A 216 -5.53 -14.56 -2.47
C GLY A 216 -5.59 -14.91 -0.98
N ALA A 217 -6.72 -15.48 -0.56
CA ALA A 217 -7.06 -15.87 0.80
C ALA A 217 -5.89 -16.41 1.65
N ALA A 218 -5.15 -17.42 1.16
CA ALA A 218 -4.10 -18.09 1.92
C ALA A 218 -2.83 -17.24 2.14
N ARG A 219 -2.78 -16.02 1.58
CA ARG A 219 -1.72 -15.02 1.77
C ARG A 219 -2.21 -13.72 2.40
N LEU A 220 -3.50 -13.58 2.64
CA LEU A 220 -4.08 -12.40 3.27
C LEU A 220 -3.65 -12.33 4.74
N VAL A 221 -2.84 -11.33 5.10
CA VAL A 221 -2.25 -11.18 6.45
C VAL A 221 -2.84 -10.04 7.27
N ARG A 222 -3.37 -8.98 6.62
CA ARG A 222 -3.98 -7.82 7.30
C ARG A 222 -5.14 -7.26 6.50
N VAL A 223 -6.11 -6.67 7.19
CA VAL A 223 -7.17 -5.85 6.61
C VAL A 223 -7.35 -4.58 7.44
N THR A 224 -7.48 -3.42 6.78
CA THR A 224 -7.84 -2.16 7.43
C THR A 224 -8.99 -1.48 6.72
N THR A 225 -9.86 -0.79 7.43
CA THR A 225 -11.04 -0.10 6.87
C THR A 225 -11.03 1.38 7.20
N MET A 226 -11.45 2.19 6.24
CA MET A 226 -11.91 3.57 6.44
C MET A 226 -13.40 3.60 6.15
N SER A 227 -14.22 3.58 7.21
CA SER A 227 -15.68 3.71 7.12
C SER A 227 -16.09 5.18 7.21
N VAL A 228 -17.18 5.56 6.53
CA VAL A 228 -17.77 6.91 6.65
C VAL A 228 -19.06 6.82 7.43
N VAL A 229 -19.06 7.45 8.60
CA VAL A 229 -20.20 7.51 9.52
C VAL A 229 -20.77 8.93 9.58
N GLN A 230 -21.89 9.12 10.28
CA GLN A 230 -22.59 10.40 10.39
C GLN A 230 -22.75 11.17 9.06
N ALA A 231 -23.18 10.48 8.00
CA ALA A 231 -23.53 11.07 6.70
C ALA A 231 -22.43 11.91 6.01
N GLY A 232 -21.14 11.57 6.22
CA GLY A 232 -20.02 12.22 5.51
C GLY A 232 -19.25 13.25 6.32
N PHE A 233 -19.42 13.27 7.65
CA PHE A 233 -18.70 14.19 8.54
C PHE A 233 -17.70 13.51 9.49
N GLN A 234 -17.65 12.18 9.50
CA GLN A 234 -16.79 11.42 10.41
C GLN A 234 -16.29 10.15 9.71
N TRP A 235 -14.97 9.94 9.75
CA TRP A 235 -14.29 8.78 9.17
C TRP A 235 -13.72 7.94 10.30
N ARG A 236 -13.98 6.64 10.28
CA ARG A 236 -13.49 5.70 11.29
C ARG A 236 -12.50 4.73 10.69
N PHE A 237 -11.35 4.63 11.33
CA PHE A 237 -10.22 3.80 10.98
C PHE A 237 -10.13 2.62 11.93
N GLU A 238 -10.23 1.41 11.38
CA GLU A 238 -10.23 0.14 12.12
C GLU A 238 -9.41 -0.89 11.33
N GLY A 239 -8.95 -1.96 12.00
CA GLY A 239 -8.25 -3.03 11.29
C GLY A 239 -7.98 -4.27 12.14
N PHE A 240 -7.56 -5.33 11.46
CA PHE A 240 -7.20 -6.60 12.08
C PHE A 240 -6.14 -7.34 11.27
N GLU A 241 -5.28 -8.08 11.96
CA GLU A 241 -4.46 -9.13 11.39
C GLU A 241 -5.32 -10.36 11.07
N VAL A 242 -4.90 -11.13 10.08
CA VAL A 242 -5.55 -12.35 9.62
C VAL A 242 -4.58 -13.52 9.81
N SER A 243 -4.98 -14.49 10.63
CA SER A 243 -4.19 -15.71 10.89
C SER A 243 -4.78 -16.95 10.20
N ASP A 244 -6.06 -16.93 9.85
CA ASP A 244 -6.71 -17.93 9.00
C ASP A 244 -7.87 -17.29 8.25
N ALA A 245 -7.62 -16.93 6.98
CA ALA A 245 -8.61 -16.27 6.14
C ALA A 245 -9.81 -17.16 5.76
N ALA A 246 -9.63 -18.49 5.76
CA ALA A 246 -10.69 -19.44 5.43
C ALA A 246 -11.68 -19.61 6.59
N LYS A 247 -11.18 -19.57 7.84
CA LYS A 247 -12.01 -19.62 9.06
C LYS A 247 -12.46 -18.23 9.54
N GLY A 248 -11.89 -17.15 9.02
CA GLY A 248 -12.13 -15.80 9.52
C GLY A 248 -11.47 -15.55 10.89
N THR A 249 -10.33 -16.19 11.16
CA THR A 249 -9.59 -15.99 12.42
C THR A 249 -8.74 -14.72 12.34
N THR A 250 -9.05 -13.77 13.20
CA THR A 250 -8.53 -12.40 13.16
C THR A 250 -8.22 -11.87 14.55
N SER A 251 -7.27 -10.96 14.66
CA SER A 251 -6.99 -10.20 15.89
C SER A 251 -6.93 -8.70 15.57
N PRO A 252 -7.52 -7.80 16.38
CA PRO A 252 -7.44 -6.36 16.14
C PRO A 252 -5.99 -5.88 16.02
N ILE A 253 -5.76 -4.85 15.20
CA ILE A 253 -4.49 -4.09 15.25
C ILE A 253 -4.64 -2.96 16.26
N ASP A 254 -3.60 -2.69 17.04
CA ASP A 254 -3.52 -1.46 17.82
C ASP A 254 -3.06 -0.30 16.91
N ILE A 255 -3.83 0.78 16.89
CA ILE A 255 -3.49 2.00 16.17
C ILE A 255 -2.30 2.66 16.87
N ALA A 256 -1.22 2.83 16.11
CA ALA A 256 0.02 3.42 16.57
C ALA A 256 -0.21 4.74 17.31
N LYS A 257 0.50 4.92 18.42
CA LYS A 257 0.41 6.07 19.34
C LYS A 257 -0.96 6.29 20.02
N ALA A 258 -1.99 5.53 19.67
CA ALA A 258 -3.31 5.61 20.30
C ALA A 258 -3.60 4.43 21.24
N GLY A 259 -3.05 3.23 20.97
CA GLY A 259 -3.19 2.06 21.86
C GLY A 259 -4.61 1.49 21.91
N ILE A 260 -5.32 1.57 20.77
CA ILE A 260 -6.74 1.24 20.60
C ILE A 260 -6.97 0.62 19.22
N ALA A 261 -8.03 -0.16 19.06
CA ALA A 261 -8.38 -0.80 17.78
C ALA A 261 -9.17 0.08 16.79
N SER A 262 -9.58 1.29 17.19
CA SER A 262 -10.46 2.18 16.42
C SER A 262 -10.16 3.64 16.70
N GLN A 263 -9.98 4.45 15.65
CA GLN A 263 -9.73 5.90 15.75
C GLN A 263 -10.57 6.63 14.70
N GLU A 264 -11.05 7.82 15.03
CA GLU A 264 -11.94 8.61 14.20
C GLU A 264 -11.32 9.97 13.86
N PHE A 265 -11.60 10.46 12.65
CA PHE A 265 -11.47 11.87 12.31
C PHE A 265 -12.87 12.46 12.15
N VAL A 266 -13.13 13.60 12.80
CA VAL A 266 -14.35 14.39 12.66
C VAL A 266 -14.02 15.62 11.82
N GLY A 267 -14.64 15.73 10.65
CA GLY A 267 -14.44 16.83 9.70
C GLY A 267 -15.55 17.90 9.75
N SER A 268 -16.54 17.75 10.63
CA SER A 268 -17.41 18.86 11.05
C SER A 268 -16.71 19.69 12.13
N ARG A 269 -17.10 20.95 12.32
CA ARG A 269 -16.49 21.82 13.35
C ARG A 269 -17.03 21.48 14.75
N PRO A 270 -16.18 21.35 15.79
CA PRO A 270 -14.72 21.44 15.76
C PRO A 270 -14.08 20.23 15.08
N GLU A 271 -13.14 20.48 14.18
CA GLU A 271 -12.40 19.39 13.51
C GLU A 271 -11.45 18.74 14.51
N THR A 272 -11.46 17.41 14.61
CA THR A 272 -10.76 16.70 15.70
C THR A 272 -10.47 15.23 15.38
N ILE A 273 -9.45 14.66 16.05
CA ILE A 273 -9.13 13.24 16.02
C ILE A 273 -9.54 12.61 17.37
N LEU A 274 -10.34 11.56 17.32
CA LEU A 274 -10.92 10.92 18.51
C LEU A 274 -10.58 9.43 18.62
N PRO A 275 -10.03 8.98 19.76
CA PRO A 275 -9.27 9.78 20.71
C PRO A 275 -7.98 10.33 20.08
N ALA A 276 -7.45 11.40 20.64
CA ALA A 276 -6.17 11.96 20.25
C ALA A 276 -5.04 10.93 20.44
N ALA A 277 -4.14 10.84 19.47
CA ALA A 277 -2.95 10.01 19.58
C ALA A 277 -1.88 10.70 20.44
N ALA A 278 -1.15 9.95 21.26
CA ALA A 278 0.04 10.42 21.98
C ALA A 278 1.24 10.48 21.02
N THR A 279 1.23 11.47 20.14
CA THR A 279 2.19 11.64 19.03
C THR A 279 3.06 12.87 19.21
N ASP A 280 4.31 12.80 18.73
CA ASP A 280 5.21 13.94 18.54
C ASP A 280 4.91 14.73 17.25
N ASP A 281 4.04 14.18 16.39
CA ASP A 281 3.47 14.85 15.22
C ASP A 281 2.01 15.23 15.47
N ASP A 282 1.80 16.26 16.29
CA ASP A 282 0.48 16.83 16.49
C ASP A 282 0.09 17.78 15.35
N ILE A 283 -1.00 17.45 14.65
CA ILE A 283 -1.56 18.25 13.55
C ILE A 283 -2.82 19.03 13.97
N HIS A 284 -3.26 18.98 15.23
CA HIS A 284 -4.47 19.69 15.69
C HIS A 284 -4.37 21.21 15.52
N GLY A 285 -3.16 21.77 15.53
CA GLY A 285 -2.91 23.18 15.21
C GLY A 285 -3.32 23.61 13.79
N LEU A 286 -3.58 22.66 12.88
CA LEU A 286 -4.10 22.91 11.53
C LEU A 286 -5.64 22.87 11.45
N PHE A 287 -6.31 22.34 12.47
CA PHE A 287 -7.76 22.17 12.51
C PHE A 287 -8.45 23.46 12.97
N VAL A 288 -9.69 23.68 12.52
CA VAL A 288 -10.47 24.86 12.94
C VAL A 288 -11.46 24.48 14.05
N GLY A 289 -11.42 25.26 15.12
CA GLY A 289 -12.28 25.11 16.29
C GLY A 289 -13.77 25.37 16.01
N ALA A 290 -14.60 25.07 17.02
CA ALA A 290 -16.05 25.22 16.94
C ALA A 290 -16.49 26.69 16.77
N ASP A 291 -15.67 27.62 17.24
CA ASP A 291 -15.83 29.07 17.11
C ASP A 291 -15.45 29.62 15.72
N GLY A 292 -14.83 28.79 14.86
CA GLY A 292 -14.32 29.22 13.57
C GLY A 292 -13.10 30.13 13.62
N VAL A 293 -12.45 30.26 14.79
CA VAL A 293 -11.29 31.12 14.98
C VAL A 293 -10.05 30.52 14.29
N ARG A 294 -9.22 31.37 13.69
CA ARG A 294 -7.94 30.99 13.11
C ARG A 294 -6.99 30.50 14.23
N PRO A 295 -6.36 29.31 14.12
CA PRO A 295 -5.35 28.86 15.08
C PRO A 295 -4.17 29.84 15.20
N ALA A 296 -3.46 29.83 16.33
CA ALA A 296 -2.31 30.73 16.48
C ALA A 296 -1.21 30.38 15.48
N GLN A 297 -0.39 31.35 15.05
CA GLN A 297 0.63 31.10 14.03
C GLN A 297 1.63 30.02 14.46
N ALA A 298 1.98 29.96 15.75
CA ALA A 298 2.83 28.91 16.29
C ALA A 298 2.20 27.50 16.17
N ASP A 299 0.89 27.38 16.33
CA ASP A 299 0.16 26.11 16.18
C ASP A 299 0.11 25.69 14.70
N LEU A 300 -0.10 26.66 13.80
CA LEU A 300 -0.05 26.45 12.35
C LEU A 300 1.33 25.98 11.89
N ASP A 301 2.39 26.66 12.33
CA ASP A 301 3.78 26.34 11.96
C ASP A 301 4.21 24.97 12.52
N SER A 302 3.83 24.67 13.76
CA SER A 302 4.10 23.37 14.41
C SER A 302 3.34 22.23 13.72
N GLY A 303 2.04 22.42 13.49
CA GLY A 303 1.18 21.44 12.82
C GLY A 303 1.60 21.18 11.37
N ALA A 304 2.07 22.20 10.65
CA ALA A 304 2.57 22.05 9.29
C ALA A 304 3.84 21.20 9.25
N ARG A 305 4.79 21.44 10.17
CA ARG A 305 5.99 20.60 10.33
C ARG A 305 5.64 19.16 10.73
N ALA A 306 4.63 18.96 11.58
CA ALA A 306 4.14 17.62 11.92
C ALA A 306 3.53 16.90 10.71
N ALA A 307 2.71 17.58 9.90
CA ALA A 307 2.14 17.01 8.68
C ALA A 307 3.23 16.58 7.68
N LEU A 308 4.28 17.38 7.49
CA LEU A 308 5.41 17.02 6.63
C LEU A 308 6.15 15.77 7.13
N ARG A 309 6.38 15.62 8.44
CA ARG A 309 7.01 14.41 9.01
C ARG A 309 6.14 13.17 8.84
N ILE A 310 4.82 13.31 8.96
CA ILE A 310 3.84 12.26 8.68
C ILE A 310 3.88 11.84 7.20
N GLU A 311 3.95 12.80 6.27
CA GLU A 311 3.99 12.52 4.83
C GLU A 311 5.35 12.03 4.33
N ASN A 312 6.41 12.17 5.12
CA ASN A 312 7.77 11.79 4.76
C ASN A 312 8.11 10.34 5.22
N PRO A 313 8.32 9.39 4.28
CA PRO A 313 8.61 7.99 4.60
C PRO A 313 9.93 7.76 5.34
N LYS A 314 10.86 8.73 5.30
CA LYS A 314 12.16 8.67 6.00
C LYS A 314 12.07 9.10 7.47
N THR A 315 10.91 9.59 7.92
CA THR A 315 10.68 10.01 9.31
C THR A 315 9.54 9.25 9.99
N ARG A 316 8.57 8.76 9.21
CA ARG A 316 7.39 8.03 9.70
C ARG A 316 6.98 6.90 8.77
N ASP A 317 6.26 5.94 9.33
CA ASP A 317 5.58 4.86 8.61
C ASP A 317 4.18 4.58 9.18
N VAL A 318 3.51 3.58 8.62
CA VAL A 318 2.13 3.20 8.96
C VAL A 318 1.99 2.46 10.29
N GLU A 319 3.08 2.06 10.95
CA GLU A 319 3.08 1.44 12.28
C GLU A 319 3.64 2.38 13.37
N THR A 320 4.16 3.55 12.98
CA THR A 320 4.57 4.64 13.87
C THR A 320 3.58 5.82 13.92
N THR A 321 2.64 5.90 12.96
CA THR A 321 1.70 7.01 12.80
C THR A 321 0.25 6.57 13.03
N SER A 322 -0.55 7.36 13.76
CA SER A 322 -1.98 7.05 13.93
C SER A 322 -2.74 7.21 12.61
N CYS A 323 -3.77 6.38 12.39
CA CYS A 323 -4.47 6.33 11.11
C CYS A 323 -5.13 7.67 10.76
N ALA A 324 -5.82 8.31 11.70
CA ALA A 324 -6.48 9.59 11.47
C ALA A 324 -5.46 10.71 11.16
N SER A 325 -4.32 10.77 11.87
CA SER A 325 -3.26 11.74 11.57
C SER A 325 -2.64 11.51 10.19
N CYS A 326 -2.37 10.26 9.82
CA CYS A 326 -1.82 9.91 8.50
C CYS A 326 -2.76 10.29 7.34
N HIS A 327 -4.06 10.20 7.55
CA HIS A 327 -5.07 10.51 6.54
C HIS A 327 -5.44 12.00 6.49
N ALA A 328 -5.41 12.71 7.62
CA ALA A 328 -5.77 14.13 7.70
C ALA A 328 -4.60 15.10 7.42
N ALA A 329 -3.34 14.66 7.54
CA ALA A 329 -2.15 15.53 7.41
C ALA A 329 -2.13 16.37 6.12
N GLY A 330 -2.22 15.73 4.95
CA GLY A 330 -2.18 16.40 3.64
C GLY A 330 -3.31 17.42 3.44
N PRO A 331 -4.60 17.05 3.62
CA PRO A 331 -5.72 17.99 3.53
C PRO A 331 -5.64 19.15 4.53
N ALA A 332 -5.19 18.89 5.77
CA ALA A 332 -5.04 19.92 6.79
C ALA A 332 -3.92 20.91 6.46
N LEU A 333 -2.75 20.40 6.01
CA LEU A 333 -1.63 21.23 5.56
C LEU A 333 -2.05 22.08 4.36
N ARG A 334 -2.64 21.47 3.32
CA ARG A 334 -3.12 22.16 2.12
C ARG A 334 -4.13 23.25 2.45
N ARG A 335 -5.03 23.02 3.41
CA ARG A 335 -5.94 24.07 3.89
C ARG A 335 -5.20 25.20 4.59
N ALA A 336 -4.20 24.90 5.41
CA ALA A 336 -3.43 25.91 6.12
C ALA A 336 -2.60 26.80 5.18
N GLU A 337 -2.01 26.23 4.12
CA GLU A 337 -1.38 26.99 3.04
C GLU A 337 -2.39 27.95 2.38
N ASN A 338 -3.51 27.41 1.87
CA ASN A 338 -4.47 28.15 1.06
C ASN A 338 -5.34 29.15 1.87
N THR A 339 -5.60 28.88 3.16
CA THR A 339 -6.50 29.69 4.00
C THR A 339 -5.77 30.63 4.94
N PHE A 340 -4.61 30.21 5.48
CA PHE A 340 -3.90 30.95 6.52
C PHE A 340 -2.55 31.51 6.06
N GLY A 341 -2.11 31.16 4.84
CA GLY A 341 -0.85 31.62 4.26
C GLY A 341 0.39 30.96 4.86
N VAL A 342 0.25 29.74 5.39
CA VAL A 342 1.39 28.93 5.83
C VAL A 342 2.27 28.60 4.61
N SER A 343 3.59 28.66 4.77
CA SER A 343 4.55 28.27 3.74
C SER A 343 5.44 27.14 4.24
N VAL A 344 5.60 26.11 3.43
CA VAL A 344 6.46 24.94 3.71
C VAL A 344 7.58 24.76 2.69
N VAL A 345 7.78 25.71 1.77
CA VAL A 345 8.72 25.61 0.63
C VAL A 345 10.14 25.22 1.07
N ASP A 346 10.63 25.81 2.17
CA ASP A 346 11.97 25.57 2.73
C ASP A 346 11.96 24.71 4.01
N ALA A 347 10.88 23.97 4.27
CA ALA A 347 10.76 23.17 5.49
C ALA A 347 11.64 21.90 5.41
N PRO A 348 12.62 21.71 6.32
CA PRO A 348 13.55 20.57 6.27
C PRO A 348 12.88 19.21 6.52
N GLU A 349 11.65 19.19 7.06
CA GLU A 349 10.84 17.98 7.24
C GLU A 349 10.22 17.49 5.92
N ALA A 350 10.10 18.34 4.90
CA ALA A 350 9.50 17.99 3.62
C ALA A 350 10.31 16.89 2.90
N TYR A 351 9.61 15.88 2.38
CA TYR A 351 10.24 14.85 1.57
C TYR A 351 10.70 15.43 0.23
N GLN A 352 11.93 15.10 -0.16
CA GLN A 352 12.52 15.52 -1.43
C GLN A 352 13.09 14.31 -2.17
N ASN A 353 12.84 14.25 -3.48
CA ASN A 353 13.43 13.28 -4.40
C ASN A 353 13.50 13.91 -5.79
N ALA A 354 14.71 14.01 -6.35
CA ALA A 354 14.94 14.69 -7.63
C ALA A 354 14.71 13.80 -8.87
N ASP A 355 14.43 12.50 -8.69
CA ASP A 355 14.24 11.54 -9.79
C ASP A 355 12.78 11.49 -10.28
N PHE A 356 11.81 11.95 -9.47
CA PHE A 356 10.37 11.78 -9.73
C PHE A 356 9.61 13.12 -9.68
N ASP A 357 8.38 13.12 -10.20
CA ASP A 357 7.42 14.22 -9.98
C ASP A 357 6.62 13.92 -8.72
N LEU A 358 6.83 14.73 -7.67
CA LEU A 358 6.19 14.55 -6.36
C LEU A 358 4.84 15.26 -6.24
N SER A 359 4.30 15.84 -7.33
CA SER A 359 3.02 16.53 -7.29
C SER A 359 1.82 15.58 -7.19
N THR A 360 0.78 16.03 -6.47
CA THR A 360 -0.47 15.29 -6.29
C THR A 360 -1.53 15.79 -7.29
N PRO A 361 -2.34 14.90 -7.90
CA PRO A 361 -3.37 15.28 -8.88
C PRO A 361 -4.57 16.02 -8.26
N PHE A 362 -4.68 16.03 -6.93
CA PHE A 362 -5.76 16.69 -6.20
C PHE A 362 -5.36 18.09 -5.70
N ALA A 363 -6.28 19.05 -5.89
CA ALA A 363 -6.08 20.48 -5.58
C ALA A 363 -7.16 21.09 -4.67
N GLY A 364 -8.10 20.30 -4.13
CA GLY A 364 -9.16 20.83 -3.26
C GLY A 364 -8.67 21.16 -1.85
N THR A 365 -9.38 22.06 -1.18
CA THR A 365 -8.99 22.66 0.11
C THR A 365 -9.74 22.09 1.32
N GLU A 366 -10.61 21.10 1.11
CA GLU A 366 -11.50 20.57 2.13
C GLU A 366 -10.81 19.50 2.98
N THR A 367 -10.84 19.65 4.30
CA THR A 367 -10.27 18.69 5.25
C THR A 367 -11.05 17.37 5.34
N ASN A 368 -12.24 17.27 4.72
CA ASN A 368 -12.99 16.03 4.60
C ASN A 368 -12.47 15.08 3.49
N GLN A 369 -11.50 15.49 2.67
CA GLN A 369 -10.98 14.66 1.57
C GLN A 369 -9.74 13.86 1.99
N ILE A 370 -9.88 13.09 3.08
CA ILE A 370 -8.78 12.38 3.75
C ILE A 370 -8.35 11.07 3.08
N ARG A 371 -8.57 10.94 1.76
CA ARG A 371 -8.30 9.71 1.01
C ARG A 371 -6.83 9.62 0.62
N ALA A 372 -6.12 8.59 1.12
CA ALA A 372 -4.73 8.36 0.78
C ALA A 372 -4.51 7.93 -0.68
N PHE A 373 -5.23 6.92 -1.17
CA PHE A 373 -5.12 6.42 -2.55
C PHE A 373 -6.45 5.84 -3.04
N GLY A 374 -6.97 6.31 -4.17
CA GLY A 374 -8.23 5.82 -4.74
C GLY A 374 -9.05 6.93 -5.40
N TRP A 375 -10.37 6.93 -5.18
CA TRP A 375 -11.32 7.88 -5.77
C TRP A 375 -12.21 8.52 -4.71
N PHE A 376 -12.27 9.86 -4.68
CA PHE A 376 -13.33 10.61 -4.00
C PHE A 376 -14.45 10.84 -5.01
N PHE A 377 -15.48 10.00 -4.95
CA PHE A 377 -16.53 9.88 -5.96
C PHE A 377 -15.99 9.57 -7.36
N THR A 378 -15.83 10.60 -8.19
CA THR A 378 -15.33 10.52 -9.57
C THR A 378 -13.98 11.23 -9.74
N GLN A 379 -13.39 11.76 -8.66
CA GLN A 379 -12.10 12.45 -8.68
C GLN A 379 -11.00 11.50 -8.17
N PRO A 380 -9.87 11.35 -8.89
CA PRO A 380 -8.76 10.56 -8.40
C PRO A 380 -8.09 11.27 -7.21
N GLN A 381 -7.78 10.52 -6.16
CA GLN A 381 -7.14 10.99 -4.93
C GLN A 381 -5.85 10.23 -4.70
N VAL A 382 -4.76 10.99 -4.52
CA VAL A 382 -3.44 10.50 -4.17
C VAL A 382 -2.82 11.50 -3.20
N SER A 383 -2.59 11.11 -1.95
CA SER A 383 -1.92 11.96 -0.96
C SER A 383 -0.42 12.02 -1.21
N ALA A 384 0.24 13.10 -0.76
CA ALA A 384 1.68 13.25 -0.94
C ALA A 384 2.44 12.10 -0.26
N ARG A 385 1.93 11.61 0.89
CA ARG A 385 2.45 10.39 1.54
C ARG A 385 2.57 9.18 0.59
N VAL A 386 1.56 8.95 -0.25
CA VAL A 386 1.57 7.81 -1.20
C VAL A 386 2.54 8.05 -2.34
N VAL A 387 2.66 9.29 -2.82
CA VAL A 387 3.67 9.68 -3.82
C VAL A 387 5.09 9.46 -3.28
N ASN A 388 5.35 9.90 -2.05
CA ASN A 388 6.64 9.79 -1.38
C ASN A 388 7.02 8.33 -1.07
N ASP A 389 6.08 7.53 -0.55
CA ASP A 389 6.26 6.08 -0.40
C ASP A 389 6.64 5.44 -1.76
N SER A 390 5.93 5.79 -2.84
CA SER A 390 6.16 5.22 -4.18
C SER A 390 7.56 5.55 -4.71
N ALA A 391 8.06 6.76 -4.44
CA ALA A 391 9.41 7.15 -4.81
C ALA A 391 10.47 6.29 -4.13
N GLU A 392 10.34 6.00 -2.82
CA GLU A 392 11.23 5.08 -2.10
C GLU A 392 11.09 3.62 -2.59
N VAL A 393 9.86 3.17 -2.93
CA VAL A 393 9.61 1.85 -3.54
C VAL A 393 10.38 1.69 -4.86
N VAL A 394 10.24 2.66 -5.78
CA VAL A 394 10.95 2.61 -7.07
C VAL A 394 12.46 2.66 -6.86
N SER A 395 12.97 3.57 -6.00
CA SER A 395 14.39 3.66 -5.68
C SER A 395 14.96 2.35 -5.12
N PHE A 396 14.25 1.70 -4.20
CA PHE A 396 14.63 0.41 -3.63
C PHE A 396 14.65 -0.71 -4.70
N LEU A 397 13.60 -0.83 -5.51
CA LEU A 397 13.51 -1.87 -6.54
C LEU A 397 14.54 -1.67 -7.67
N ARG A 398 14.81 -0.41 -8.06
CA ARG A 398 15.91 -0.06 -8.98
C ARG A 398 17.27 -0.46 -8.41
N ALA A 399 17.54 -0.18 -7.14
CA ALA A 399 18.80 -0.54 -6.48
C ALA A 399 18.94 -2.06 -6.30
N ARG A 400 17.86 -2.76 -5.97
CA ARG A 400 17.82 -4.22 -5.81
C ARG A 400 18.14 -4.94 -7.13
N ARG A 401 17.60 -4.48 -8.26
CA ARG A 401 17.84 -5.04 -9.60
C ARG A 401 19.26 -4.82 -10.17
N LYS A 402 20.11 -4.04 -9.48
CA LYS A 402 21.52 -3.82 -9.85
C LYS A 402 22.50 -4.75 -9.13
N LYS A 403 22.00 -5.62 -8.24
CA LYS A 403 22.76 -6.64 -7.51
C LYS A 403 22.45 -8.03 -8.09
#